data_AF-A0A0R3SSQ3-F1
#
_entry.id   AF-A0A0R3SSQ3-F1
#
_cell.length_a   1.000
_cell.length_b   1.000
_cell.length_c   1.000
_cell.angle_alpha   90.00
_cell.angle_beta   90.00
_cell.angle_gamma   90.00
#
_symmetry.space_group_name_H-M   'P 1'
#
loop_
_entity.id
_entity.type
_entity.pdbx_description
1 polymer ?
#
loop_
_entity_poly.entity_id
_entity_poly.type
_entity_poly.pdbx_seq_one_letter_code
_entity_poly.pdbx_strand_id
1 'polypeptide(L)'
;MLQLYCILMFIASFLADVSFAQYDGKSKFNASYFLSLFYYKVDVSDILTITWDANALKSRGVNSATCFAVQGIFDNSSPETAAENEKCIITSLFLDNAYNVSVLESGKSNQTVNLGEYHTCPIWDHLWSLRSRAESRNKIKLSWSPQSFSNHVFKPMILSCKKDGDSAPVFTETLGNTTTNVTVNNLEEDTAYLCTINTTIYFSNNNQSGECKKSYDFDPIKTKYVMRTPTFRSVEVLNDTSVEIEFDEPEEVDEDFKGFEISMKNSVEGDWTNVTQLKPEQHSYVVSGLTKGSTYYFRARSIVQPEGYSNYSEYSLPIELPSETTSGGLGLPSMYGCLLILSVIVMA
;
A
#
# COMPACT_ATOMS: atom_id res chain seq x y z
N MET A 1 -48.88 -15.87 7.04
CA MET A 1 -48.71 -15.43 8.45
C MET A 1 -47.37 -15.82 9.08
N LEU A 2 -46.50 -16.65 8.47
CA LEU A 2 -45.16 -16.93 9.02
C LEU A 2 -44.02 -16.04 8.48
N GLN A 3 -44.23 -15.25 7.41
CA GLN A 3 -43.20 -14.36 6.87
C GLN A 3 -43.12 -12.97 7.55
N LEU A 4 -44.11 -12.57 8.36
CA LEU A 4 -44.08 -11.27 9.06
C LEU A 4 -43.31 -11.32 10.39
N TYR A 5 -43.12 -12.50 10.99
CA TYR A 5 -42.48 -12.63 12.31
C TYR A 5 -40.94 -12.60 12.25
N CYS A 6 -40.31 -12.92 11.11
CA CYS A 6 -38.85 -12.82 10.98
C CYS A 6 -38.35 -11.38 10.79
N ILE A 7 -39.18 -10.48 10.24
CA ILE A 7 -38.81 -9.07 10.05
C ILE A 7 -38.92 -8.29 11.38
N LEU A 8 -39.85 -8.67 12.26
CA LEU A 8 -40.01 -8.05 13.59
C LEU A 8 -38.93 -8.45 14.60
N MET A 9 -38.26 -9.61 14.44
CA MET A 9 -37.13 -9.98 15.31
C MET A 9 -35.79 -9.34 14.90
N PHE A 10 -35.65 -8.86 13.67
CA PHE A 10 -34.42 -8.16 13.24
C PHE A 10 -34.39 -6.69 13.67
N ILE A 11 -35.54 -6.08 13.96
CA ILE A 11 -35.64 -4.70 14.46
C ILE A 11 -35.45 -4.66 15.99
N ALA A 12 -35.77 -5.76 16.70
CA ALA A 12 -35.68 -5.83 18.17
C ALA A 12 -34.25 -5.96 18.72
N SER A 13 -33.28 -6.41 17.91
CA SER A 13 -31.87 -6.50 18.32
C SER A 13 -31.07 -5.20 18.12
N PHE A 14 -31.64 -4.18 17.49
CA PHE A 14 -31.00 -2.87 17.31
C PHE A 14 -31.43 -1.81 18.35
N LEU A 15 -32.35 -2.16 19.26
CA LEU A 15 -32.87 -1.24 20.28
C LEU A 15 -32.45 -1.60 21.72
N ALA A 16 -31.48 -2.51 21.89
CA ALA A 16 -31.13 -3.04 23.20
C ALA A 16 -30.15 -2.18 24.04
N ASP A 17 -29.58 -1.08 23.51
CA ASP A 17 -28.61 -0.26 24.26
C ASP A 17 -29.10 1.14 24.67
N VAL A 18 -30.40 1.43 24.54
CA VAL A 18 -30.97 2.64 25.15
C VAL A 18 -31.46 2.30 26.55
N SER A 19 -30.60 2.56 27.52
CA SER A 19 -30.91 2.47 28.95
C SER A 19 -32.10 3.39 29.27
N PHE A 20 -33.22 2.77 29.63
CA PHE A 20 -34.41 3.44 30.16
C PHE A 20 -34.06 4.13 31.48
N ALA A 21 -34.03 5.46 31.50
CA ALA A 21 -34.16 6.23 32.73
C ALA A 21 -35.63 6.19 33.18
N GLN A 22 -35.83 5.83 34.45
CA GLN A 22 -37.14 5.69 35.10
C GLN A 22 -37.98 6.97 35.03
N TYR A 23 -39.27 6.77 34.77
CA TYR A 23 -40.32 7.77 34.71
C TYR A 23 -40.74 8.19 36.12
N ASP A 24 -40.43 9.42 36.53
CA ASP A 24 -41.10 10.09 37.65
C ASP A 24 -41.92 11.28 37.11
N GLY A 25 -43.22 11.24 37.38
CA GLY A 25 -44.29 11.93 36.65
C GLY A 25 -44.40 13.44 36.87
N LYS A 26 -43.30 14.20 36.89
CA LYS A 26 -43.31 15.66 37.11
C LYS A 26 -42.35 16.51 36.27
N SER A 27 -41.82 16.00 35.16
CA SER A 27 -41.12 16.85 34.18
C SER A 27 -41.84 16.79 32.83
N LYS A 28 -42.32 17.94 32.34
CA LYS A 28 -42.66 18.09 30.92
C LYS A 28 -41.35 18.00 30.14
N PHE A 29 -40.92 16.78 29.83
CA PHE A 29 -39.90 16.56 28.82
C PHE A 29 -40.46 17.08 27.49
N ASN A 30 -39.85 18.16 27.00
CA ASN A 30 -40.31 18.86 25.82
C ASN A 30 -39.88 18.04 24.60
N ALA A 31 -40.79 17.17 24.12
CA ALA A 31 -40.62 16.28 22.97
C ALA A 31 -40.16 17.00 21.68
N SER A 32 -40.31 18.34 21.63
CA SER A 32 -39.79 19.19 20.56
C SER A 32 -38.26 19.11 20.39
N TYR A 33 -37.49 18.95 21.47
CA TYR A 33 -36.02 18.87 21.40
C TYR A 33 -35.54 17.53 20.82
N PHE A 34 -36.31 16.46 21.01
CA PHE A 34 -35.94 15.13 20.51
C PHE A 34 -36.20 14.99 19.01
N LEU A 35 -37.24 15.65 18.47
CA LEU A 35 -37.57 15.58 17.05
C LEU A 35 -36.65 16.45 16.18
N SER A 36 -36.06 17.52 16.71
CA SER A 36 -35.17 18.40 15.93
C SER A 36 -33.84 17.75 15.56
N LEU A 37 -33.33 16.82 16.37
CA LEU A 37 -32.01 16.19 16.18
C LEU A 37 -31.95 15.19 15.01
N PHE A 38 -33.09 14.83 14.39
CA PHE A 38 -33.14 13.86 13.29
C PHE A 38 -32.89 14.44 11.89
N TYR A 39 -32.86 15.77 11.76
CA TYR A 39 -32.86 16.44 10.45
C TYR A 39 -31.53 17.13 10.11
N TYR A 40 -30.69 17.41 11.11
CA TYR A 40 -29.47 18.16 10.91
C TYR A 40 -28.23 17.26 10.82
N LYS A 41 -27.49 17.35 9.71
CA LYS A 41 -26.18 16.70 9.50
C LYS A 41 -25.09 17.77 9.43
N VAL A 42 -23.97 17.50 10.11
CA VAL A 42 -22.83 18.39 10.22
C VAL A 42 -21.58 17.77 9.58
N ASP A 43 -21.00 18.47 8.60
CA ASP A 43 -19.67 18.18 8.04
C ASP A 43 -18.66 19.17 8.64
N VAL A 44 -17.51 18.67 9.09
CA VAL A 44 -16.62 19.42 9.99
C VAL A 44 -15.27 19.65 9.35
N SER A 45 -14.99 20.93 9.14
CA SER A 45 -13.70 21.50 8.77
C SER A 45 -13.67 22.94 9.31
N ASP A 46 -12.96 23.84 8.64
CA ASP A 46 -13.15 25.29 8.76
C ASP A 46 -14.52 25.78 8.22
N ILE A 47 -15.26 24.86 7.59
CA ILE A 47 -16.63 25.04 7.10
C ILE A 47 -17.55 24.06 7.82
N LEU A 48 -18.64 24.60 8.39
CA LEU A 48 -19.72 23.86 9.02
C LEU A 48 -20.98 23.92 8.14
N THR A 49 -21.35 22.78 7.57
CA THR A 49 -22.62 22.65 6.82
C THR A 49 -23.66 22.04 7.74
N ILE A 50 -24.84 22.65 7.84
CA ILE A 50 -25.97 22.10 8.58
C ILE A 50 -27.13 21.91 7.61
N THR A 51 -27.63 20.68 7.47
CA THR A 51 -28.78 20.36 6.60
C THR A 51 -30.08 20.26 7.38
N TRP A 52 -31.25 20.22 6.75
CA TRP A 52 -32.53 19.92 7.41
C TRP A 52 -33.56 19.36 6.43
N ASP A 53 -34.64 18.78 6.95
CA ASP A 53 -35.81 18.39 6.16
C ASP A 53 -36.71 19.61 5.92
N ALA A 54 -36.74 20.10 4.68
CA ALA A 54 -37.54 21.25 4.30
C ALA A 54 -39.05 21.02 4.48
N ASN A 55 -39.55 19.80 4.29
CA ASN A 55 -40.97 19.48 4.46
C ASN A 55 -41.36 19.57 5.94
N ALA A 56 -40.50 19.09 6.83
CA ALA A 56 -40.70 19.20 8.26
C ALA A 56 -40.75 20.67 8.72
N LEU A 57 -39.82 21.51 8.26
CA LEU A 57 -39.82 22.95 8.57
C LEU A 57 -41.05 23.68 8.00
N LYS A 58 -41.41 23.38 6.74
CA LYS A 58 -42.60 23.95 6.09
C LYS A 58 -43.89 23.58 6.81
N SER A 59 -44.02 22.33 7.29
CA SER A 59 -45.18 21.88 8.06
C SER A 59 -45.36 22.65 9.38
N ARG A 60 -44.25 23.11 9.97
CA ARG A 60 -44.23 23.96 11.17
C ARG A 60 -44.43 25.45 10.87
N GLY A 61 -44.51 25.83 9.59
CA GLY A 61 -44.69 27.22 9.16
C GLY A 61 -43.43 28.07 9.27
N VAL A 62 -42.25 27.44 9.13
CA VAL A 62 -40.96 28.12 9.03
C VAL A 62 -40.72 28.52 7.57
N ASN A 63 -40.35 29.77 7.36
CA ASN A 63 -40.09 30.36 6.03
C ASN A 63 -38.58 30.42 5.73
N SER A 64 -37.77 30.73 6.73
CA SER A 64 -36.32 30.83 6.64
C SER A 64 -35.65 30.27 7.88
N ALA A 65 -34.40 29.85 7.70
CA ALA A 65 -33.52 29.35 8.74
C ALA A 65 -32.16 30.05 8.62
N THR A 66 -31.64 30.50 9.76
CA THR A 66 -30.29 31.10 9.85
C THR A 66 -29.50 30.31 10.87
N CYS A 67 -28.25 29.97 10.54
CA CYS A 67 -27.41 29.17 11.41
C CYS A 67 -26.35 30.02 12.10
N PHE A 68 -26.10 29.71 13.36
CA PHE A 68 -25.18 30.43 14.23
C PHE A 68 -24.22 29.44 14.88
N ALA A 69 -22.96 29.82 14.97
CA ALA A 69 -21.92 29.14 15.72
C ALA A 69 -21.26 30.18 16.64
N VAL A 70 -21.38 29.97 17.94
CA VAL A 70 -20.94 30.93 18.96
C VAL A 70 -19.78 30.35 19.76
N GLN A 71 -18.68 31.10 19.85
CA GLN A 71 -17.54 30.78 20.70
C GLN A 71 -17.24 31.96 21.63
N GLY A 72 -17.63 31.85 22.90
CA GLY A 72 -17.43 32.92 23.87
C GLY A 72 -18.17 34.20 23.47
N ILE A 73 -17.42 35.23 23.03
CA ILE A 73 -17.96 36.51 22.54
C ILE A 73 -17.94 36.63 21.00
N PHE A 74 -17.44 35.61 20.30
CA PHE A 74 -17.36 35.59 18.84
C PHE A 74 -18.56 34.84 18.27
N ASP A 75 -19.29 35.49 17.37
CA ASP A 75 -20.47 34.95 16.70
C ASP A 75 -20.21 34.84 15.19
N ASN A 76 -20.20 33.62 14.67
CA ASN A 76 -20.23 33.36 13.24
C ASN A 76 -21.67 33.02 12.86
N SER A 77 -22.23 33.76 11.91
CA SER A 77 -23.58 33.50 11.38
C SER A 77 -23.53 33.24 9.89
N SER A 78 -24.34 32.28 9.43
CA SER A 78 -24.62 32.15 8.02
C SER A 78 -25.52 33.30 7.57
N PRO A 79 -25.53 33.66 6.28
CA PRO A 79 -26.63 34.43 5.72
C PRO A 79 -27.98 33.77 6.00
N GLU A 80 -29.05 34.57 6.07
CA GLU A 80 -30.41 34.03 6.16
C GLU A 80 -30.71 33.17 4.93
N THR A 81 -31.15 31.94 5.17
CA THR A 81 -31.34 30.96 4.12
C THR A 81 -32.81 30.54 4.09
N ALA A 82 -33.41 30.44 2.90
CA ALA A 82 -34.80 29.97 2.79
C ALA A 82 -34.92 28.54 3.33
N ALA A 83 -36.01 28.22 4.05
CA ALA A 83 -36.19 26.90 4.64
C ALA A 83 -36.26 25.77 3.60
N GLU A 84 -36.57 26.10 2.34
CA GLU A 84 -36.57 25.17 1.20
C GLU A 84 -35.17 24.82 0.66
N ASN A 85 -34.13 25.59 1.02
CA ASN A 85 -32.78 25.36 0.53
C ASN A 85 -32.05 24.21 1.27
N GLU A 86 -32.74 23.54 2.21
CA GLU A 86 -32.35 22.33 2.96
C GLU A 86 -30.98 22.36 3.66
N LYS A 87 -30.26 23.50 3.63
CA LYS A 87 -28.97 23.66 4.27
C LYS A 87 -28.63 25.11 4.54
N CYS A 88 -27.78 25.32 5.54
CA CYS A 88 -27.02 26.54 5.75
C CYS A 88 -25.54 26.17 5.86
N ILE A 89 -24.67 27.16 5.64
CA ILE A 89 -23.23 26.99 5.72
C ILE A 89 -22.66 28.12 6.56
N ILE A 90 -21.90 27.77 7.58
CA ILE A 90 -21.11 28.69 8.37
C ILE A 90 -19.65 28.48 7.97
N THR A 91 -19.00 29.54 7.47
CA THR A 91 -17.59 29.50 7.05
C THR A 91 -16.71 30.21 8.07
N SER A 92 -15.40 30.09 7.89
CA SER A 92 -14.39 30.84 8.65
C SER A 92 -14.43 30.53 10.15
N LEU A 93 -14.74 29.27 10.50
CA LEU A 93 -14.58 28.79 11.86
C LEU A 93 -13.09 28.57 12.14
N PHE A 94 -12.62 29.06 13.28
CA PHE A 94 -11.27 28.75 13.75
C PHE A 94 -11.17 27.25 14.06
N LEU A 95 -10.14 26.60 13.51
CA LEU A 95 -9.81 25.20 13.79
C LEU A 95 -9.42 24.98 15.25
N ASP A 96 -9.56 23.75 15.75
CA ASP A 96 -9.27 23.37 17.14
C ASP A 96 -10.08 24.16 18.20
N ASN A 97 -11.32 24.51 17.87
CA ASN A 97 -12.23 25.26 18.73
C ASN A 97 -13.62 24.64 18.83
N ALA A 98 -14.29 24.91 19.95
CA ALA A 98 -15.65 24.49 20.25
C ALA A 98 -16.64 25.65 20.05
N TYR A 99 -17.77 25.36 19.39
CA TYR A 99 -18.83 26.31 19.11
C TYR A 99 -20.18 25.77 19.60
N ASN A 100 -20.98 26.60 20.26
CA ASN A 100 -22.39 26.31 20.45
C ASN A 100 -23.14 26.66 19.16
N VAL A 101 -23.73 25.64 18.54
CA VAL A 101 -24.38 25.78 17.25
C VAL A 101 -25.89 25.81 17.44
N SER A 102 -26.56 26.73 16.76
CA SER A 102 -28.00 26.91 16.82
C SER A 102 -28.56 27.31 15.47
N VAL A 103 -29.85 27.03 15.26
CA VAL A 103 -30.61 27.45 14.08
C VAL A 103 -31.75 28.35 14.52
N LEU A 104 -31.79 29.58 14.03
CA LEU A 104 -32.94 30.47 14.15
C LEU A 104 -33.92 30.14 13.03
N GLU A 105 -35.04 29.54 13.37
CA GLU A 105 -36.16 29.32 12.47
C GLU A 105 -37.07 30.56 12.52
N SER A 106 -37.30 31.20 11.36
CA SER A 106 -38.15 32.38 11.23
C SER A 106 -39.38 32.08 10.37
N GLY A 107 -40.57 32.50 10.80
CA GLY A 107 -41.82 32.19 10.11
C GLY A 107 -43.06 32.60 10.89
N LYS A 108 -44.03 31.70 11.05
CA LYS A 108 -45.23 31.94 11.86
C LYS A 108 -44.92 32.26 13.32
N SER A 109 -43.86 31.65 13.86
CA SER A 109 -43.29 31.94 15.16
C SER A 109 -41.78 31.75 15.09
N ASN A 110 -41.02 32.72 15.59
CA ASN A 110 -39.57 32.61 15.61
C ASN A 110 -39.14 31.74 16.80
N GLN A 111 -38.19 30.83 16.57
CA GLN A 111 -37.59 30.03 17.63
C GLN A 111 -36.13 29.71 17.31
N THR A 112 -35.34 29.53 18.36
CA THR A 112 -33.94 29.10 18.24
C THR A 112 -33.84 27.64 18.66
N VAL A 113 -33.40 26.80 17.74
CA VAL A 113 -33.12 25.38 17.98
C VAL A 113 -31.64 25.25 18.31
N ASN A 114 -31.33 24.87 19.55
CA ASN A 114 -29.95 24.58 19.97
C ASN A 114 -29.57 23.16 19.50
N LEU A 115 -28.50 23.08 18.72
CA LEU A 115 -27.98 21.83 18.19
C LEU A 115 -26.84 21.24 19.04
N GLY A 116 -26.35 21.96 20.05
CA GLY A 116 -25.29 21.53 20.96
C GLY A 116 -23.92 22.14 20.67
N GLU A 117 -22.89 21.57 21.31
CA GLU A 117 -21.49 21.98 21.15
C GLU A 117 -20.81 21.17 20.03
N TYR A 118 -20.13 21.88 19.12
CA TYR A 118 -19.45 21.33 17.96
C TYR A 118 -17.98 21.71 17.98
N HIS A 119 -17.12 20.72 17.85
CA HIS A 119 -15.67 20.90 17.80
C HIS A 119 -15.20 20.86 16.34
N THR A 120 -14.50 21.90 15.93
CA THR A 120 -13.80 21.93 14.63
C THR A 120 -12.58 21.00 14.65
N CYS A 121 -12.12 20.62 13.47
CA CYS A 121 -11.00 19.69 13.39
C CYS A 121 -9.72 20.28 13.95
N PRO A 122 -8.90 19.45 14.62
CA PRO A 122 -7.62 19.90 15.12
C PRO A 122 -6.68 20.28 13.97
N ILE A 123 -5.84 21.27 14.23
CA ILE A 123 -4.80 21.71 13.29
C ILE A 123 -3.68 20.69 13.14
N TRP A 124 -3.40 19.93 14.20
CA TRP A 124 -2.26 19.01 14.28
C TRP A 124 -2.45 17.75 13.46
N ASP A 125 -1.34 17.13 13.06
CA ASP A 125 -1.35 15.91 12.24
C ASP A 125 -1.63 14.66 13.05
N HIS A 126 -2.39 13.75 12.46
CA HIS A 126 -2.71 12.44 13.01
C HIS A 126 -1.51 11.48 12.92
N LEU A 127 -0.67 11.65 11.89
CA LEU A 127 0.51 10.82 11.61
C LEU A 127 1.76 11.68 11.44
N TRP A 128 2.91 11.11 11.78
CA TRP A 128 4.23 11.72 11.62
C TRP A 128 5.26 10.68 11.23
N SER A 129 6.46 11.13 10.84
CA SER A 129 7.58 10.25 10.48
C SER A 129 7.26 9.25 9.37
N LEU A 130 6.50 9.67 8.36
CA LEU A 130 6.25 8.84 7.18
C LEU A 130 7.58 8.50 6.52
N ARG A 131 7.83 7.21 6.32
CA ARG A 131 9.00 6.66 5.65
C ARG A 131 8.57 5.52 4.76
N SER A 132 9.16 5.46 3.58
CA SER A 132 8.92 4.42 2.61
C SER A 132 10.26 3.94 2.05
N ARG A 133 10.32 2.66 1.67
CA ARG A 133 11.47 2.09 0.96
C ARG A 133 11.06 0.86 0.18
N ALA A 134 11.76 0.58 -0.91
CA ALA A 134 11.67 -0.73 -1.55
C ALA A 134 12.39 -1.77 -0.68
N GLU A 135 11.68 -2.84 -0.32
CA GLU A 135 12.22 -3.96 0.44
C GLU A 135 12.73 -5.06 -0.50
N SER A 136 12.09 -5.24 -1.65
CA SER A 136 12.52 -6.13 -2.73
C SER A 136 11.95 -5.66 -4.08
N ARG A 137 12.10 -6.50 -5.11
CA ARG A 137 11.52 -6.28 -6.44
C ARG A 137 10.00 -6.21 -6.49
N ASN A 138 9.32 -6.78 -5.49
CA ASN A 138 7.86 -6.88 -5.48
C ASN A 138 7.27 -6.49 -4.12
N LYS A 139 8.08 -5.82 -3.29
CA LYS A 139 7.67 -5.41 -1.94
C LYS A 139 8.19 -4.02 -1.63
N ILE A 140 7.32 -3.21 -1.06
CA ILE A 140 7.69 -1.94 -0.44
C ILE A 140 7.29 -1.97 1.02
N LYS A 141 8.09 -1.35 1.86
CA LYS A 141 7.84 -1.23 3.29
C LYS A 141 7.56 0.23 3.63
N LEU A 142 6.41 0.45 4.25
CA LEU A 142 5.93 1.74 4.70
C LEU A 142 5.95 1.76 6.23
N SER A 143 6.32 2.89 6.81
CA SER A 143 6.32 3.09 8.27
C SER A 143 5.98 4.52 8.62
N TRP A 144 5.34 4.71 9.78
CA TRP A 144 4.87 5.98 10.29
C TRP A 144 4.70 5.89 11.81
N SER A 145 4.33 6.99 12.43
CA SER A 145 4.03 7.06 13.85
C SER A 145 2.63 7.67 14.04
N PRO A 146 1.64 6.92 14.56
CA PRO A 146 0.35 7.49 14.91
C PRO A 146 0.47 8.37 16.16
N GLN A 147 -0.33 9.42 16.22
CA GLN A 147 -0.48 10.23 17.43
C GLN A 147 -1.67 9.75 18.26
N SER A 148 -1.53 9.78 19.58
CA SER A 148 -2.59 9.42 20.53
C SER A 148 -3.00 10.63 21.35
N PHE A 149 -4.32 10.80 21.53
CA PHE A 149 -4.90 11.91 22.26
C PHE A 149 -5.99 11.39 23.19
N SER A 150 -6.07 11.94 24.40
CA SER A 150 -6.99 11.48 25.44
C SER A 150 -8.46 11.77 25.13
N ASN A 151 -8.75 12.78 24.32
CA ASN A 151 -10.10 13.24 23.97
C ASN A 151 -10.55 12.90 22.54
N HIS A 152 -9.76 12.11 21.79
CA HIS A 152 -10.09 11.73 20.42
C HIS A 152 -10.11 10.21 20.25
N VAL A 153 -11.03 9.75 19.42
CA VAL A 153 -11.07 8.35 18.98
C VAL A 153 -10.53 8.28 17.56
N PHE A 154 -9.49 7.48 17.38
CA PHE A 154 -8.85 7.25 16.08
C PHE A 154 -9.48 6.02 15.42
N LYS A 155 -10.13 6.19 14.26
CA LYS A 155 -10.67 5.08 13.47
C LYS A 155 -9.55 4.27 12.78
N PRO A 156 -9.83 3.03 12.33
CA PRO A 156 -8.92 2.31 11.45
C PRO A 156 -8.46 3.18 10.26
N MET A 157 -7.19 3.09 9.91
CA MET A 157 -6.60 3.83 8.79
C MET A 157 -6.84 3.07 7.49
N ILE A 158 -6.88 3.78 6.37
CA ILE A 158 -6.99 3.15 5.05
C ILE A 158 -5.71 3.47 4.29
N LEU A 159 -4.90 2.45 4.05
CA LEU A 159 -3.72 2.53 3.18
C LEU A 159 -4.14 2.15 1.76
N SER A 160 -3.75 2.97 0.79
CA SER A 160 -3.90 2.65 -0.63
C SER A 160 -2.61 2.93 -1.38
N CYS A 161 -2.20 2.03 -2.27
CA CYS A 161 -1.08 2.24 -3.17
C CYS A 161 -1.52 2.02 -4.61
N LYS A 162 -1.05 2.89 -5.51
CA LYS A 162 -1.29 2.83 -6.95
C LYS A 162 0.03 2.97 -7.70
N LYS A 163 0.09 2.47 -8.94
CA LYS A 163 1.24 2.77 -9.79
C LYS A 163 1.26 4.26 -10.09
N ASP A 164 2.46 4.81 -10.26
CA ASP A 164 2.58 6.19 -10.71
C ASP A 164 1.96 6.34 -12.11
N GLY A 165 1.19 7.41 -12.31
CA GLY A 165 0.36 7.62 -13.50
C GLY A 165 -1.01 6.91 -13.49
N ASP A 166 -1.23 5.89 -12.66
CA ASP A 166 -2.52 5.20 -12.59
C ASP A 166 -3.53 5.96 -11.72
N SER A 167 -4.82 5.78 -12.06
CA SER A 167 -5.94 6.32 -11.28
C SER A 167 -6.44 5.33 -10.22
N ALA A 168 -6.33 4.03 -10.47
CA ALA A 168 -6.85 2.98 -9.59
C ALA A 168 -5.75 2.41 -8.68
N PRO A 169 -6.06 2.11 -7.41
CA PRO A 169 -5.11 1.45 -6.52
C PRO A 169 -4.90 -0.01 -6.92
N VAL A 170 -3.65 -0.48 -6.84
CA VAL A 170 -3.29 -1.89 -6.94
C VAL A 170 -3.39 -2.60 -5.59
N PHE A 171 -3.41 -1.82 -4.50
CA PHE A 171 -3.45 -2.31 -3.13
C PHE A 171 -4.30 -1.39 -2.27
N THR A 172 -5.15 -1.96 -1.42
CA THR A 172 -5.88 -1.22 -0.38
C THR A 172 -6.05 -2.11 0.85
N GLU A 173 -5.77 -1.57 2.03
CA GLU A 173 -5.90 -2.29 3.29
C GLU A 173 -6.42 -1.37 4.40
N THR A 174 -7.31 -1.90 5.23
CA THR A 174 -7.77 -1.25 6.45
C THR A 174 -6.90 -1.69 7.62
N LEU A 175 -6.19 -0.74 8.22
CA LEU A 175 -5.20 -0.96 9.27
C LEU A 175 -5.72 -0.53 10.63
N GLY A 176 -5.28 -1.22 11.69
CA GLY A 176 -5.52 -0.77 13.05
C GLY A 176 -4.94 0.63 13.30
N ASN A 177 -5.59 1.42 14.15
CA ASN A 177 -5.18 2.79 14.49
C ASN A 177 -3.81 2.88 15.22
N THR A 178 -3.30 1.76 15.74
CA THR A 178 -1.97 1.67 16.37
C THR A 178 -0.90 1.08 15.45
N THR A 179 -1.25 0.69 14.22
CA THR A 179 -0.28 0.15 13.26
C THR A 179 0.77 1.21 12.94
N THR A 180 2.05 0.82 12.91
CA THR A 180 3.19 1.72 12.67
C THR A 180 3.96 1.39 11.39
N ASN A 181 3.72 0.22 10.80
CA ASN A 181 4.36 -0.18 9.55
C ASN A 181 3.56 -1.27 8.84
N VAL A 182 3.70 -1.34 7.51
CA VAL A 182 3.11 -2.36 6.62
C VAL A 182 4.10 -2.67 5.49
N THR A 183 4.19 -3.93 5.11
CA THR A 183 4.84 -4.35 3.85
C THR A 183 3.76 -4.65 2.82
N VAL A 184 3.75 -3.87 1.73
CA VAL A 184 2.90 -4.12 0.57
C VAL A 184 3.61 -5.12 -0.31
N ASN A 185 2.93 -6.21 -0.69
CA ASN A 185 3.50 -7.33 -1.44
C ASN A 185 2.88 -7.42 -2.85
N ASN A 186 3.44 -8.32 -3.68
CA ASN A 186 2.94 -8.64 -5.02
C ASN A 186 2.90 -7.44 -5.97
N LEU A 187 3.88 -6.55 -5.85
CA LEU A 187 4.08 -5.42 -6.75
C LEU A 187 4.89 -5.84 -7.98
N GLU A 188 4.76 -5.06 -9.05
CA GLU A 188 5.57 -5.22 -10.26
C GLU A 188 6.99 -4.70 -10.01
N GLU A 189 7.95 -5.32 -10.67
CA GLU A 189 9.36 -4.94 -10.62
C GLU A 189 9.64 -3.65 -11.38
N ASP A 190 10.69 -2.94 -10.97
CA ASP A 190 11.12 -1.66 -11.53
C ASP A 190 9.98 -0.63 -11.74
N THR A 191 8.99 -0.65 -10.86
CA THR A 191 7.76 0.13 -11.02
C THR A 191 7.61 1.14 -9.88
N ALA A 192 7.31 2.38 -10.24
CA ALA A 192 7.06 3.45 -9.28
C ALA A 192 5.62 3.37 -8.73
N TYR A 193 5.49 3.55 -7.42
CA TYR A 193 4.22 3.52 -6.70
C TYR A 193 4.04 4.78 -5.86
N LEU A 194 2.80 5.27 -5.84
CA LEU A 194 2.31 6.32 -4.97
C LEU A 194 1.41 5.70 -3.92
N CYS A 195 1.77 5.88 -2.64
CA CYS A 195 1.01 5.36 -1.52
C CYS A 195 0.46 6.51 -0.67
N THR A 196 -0.75 6.32 -0.17
CA THR A 196 -1.48 7.30 0.63
C THR A 196 -2.13 6.60 1.83
N ILE A 197 -2.02 7.21 3.02
CA ILE A 197 -2.80 6.80 4.19
C ILE A 197 -3.87 7.83 4.46
N ASN A 198 -5.12 7.39 4.44
CA ASN A 198 -6.26 8.16 4.90
C ASN A 198 -6.58 7.81 6.34
N THR A 199 -6.79 8.83 7.15
CA THR A 199 -7.09 8.72 8.58
C THR A 199 -8.38 9.44 8.91
N THR A 200 -9.04 9.01 9.97
CA THR A 200 -10.25 9.68 10.47
C THR A 200 -10.25 9.66 11.99
N ILE A 201 -10.47 10.82 12.60
CA ILE A 201 -10.65 10.96 14.04
C ILE A 201 -11.98 11.64 14.34
N TYR A 202 -12.49 11.45 15.55
CA TYR A 202 -13.65 12.19 16.08
C TYR A 202 -13.51 12.38 17.59
N PHE A 203 -14.29 13.29 18.17
CA PHE A 203 -14.21 13.63 19.58
C PHE A 203 -14.99 12.63 20.44
N SER A 204 -14.40 12.17 21.55
CA SER A 204 -14.95 11.08 22.36
C SER A 204 -16.23 11.42 23.13
N ASN A 205 -16.53 12.71 23.32
CA ASN A 205 -17.58 13.19 24.21
C ASN A 205 -18.93 13.49 23.53
N ASN A 206 -19.03 13.58 22.19
CA ASN A 206 -20.25 14.03 21.53
C ASN A 206 -20.70 13.07 20.41
N ASN A 207 -21.95 12.59 20.50
CA ASN A 207 -22.67 11.80 19.47
C ASN A 207 -22.92 12.56 18.15
N GLN A 208 -22.50 13.84 18.07
CA GLN A 208 -22.62 14.71 16.90
C GLN A 208 -21.28 15.36 16.51
N SER A 209 -20.15 14.75 16.89
CA SER A 209 -18.84 15.20 16.41
C SER A 209 -18.65 14.81 14.93
N GLY A 210 -18.25 15.77 14.10
CA GLY A 210 -17.91 15.47 12.72
C GLY A 210 -16.59 14.69 12.61
N GLU A 211 -16.45 14.01 11.49
CA GLU A 211 -15.27 13.19 11.19
C GLU A 211 -14.15 14.06 10.63
N CYS A 212 -13.02 14.13 11.35
CA CYS A 212 -11.84 14.84 10.89
C CYS A 212 -10.97 13.91 10.05
N LYS A 213 -10.93 14.18 8.75
CA LYS A 213 -10.20 13.37 7.76
C LYS A 213 -8.90 14.06 7.37
N LYS A 214 -7.81 13.31 7.37
CA LYS A 214 -6.51 13.73 6.82
C LYS A 214 -5.92 12.64 5.94
N SER A 215 -5.28 13.07 4.86
CA SER A 215 -4.57 12.25 3.89
C SER A 215 -3.07 12.50 4.01
N TYR A 216 -2.27 11.44 3.99
CA TYR A 216 -0.81 11.53 4.03
C TYR A 216 -0.21 10.74 2.88
N ASP A 217 0.47 11.45 1.99
CA ASP A 217 1.16 10.86 0.85
C ASP A 217 2.60 10.53 1.22
N PHE A 218 3.08 9.37 0.77
CA PHE A 218 4.50 9.03 0.81
C PHE A 218 5.19 9.56 -0.44
N ASP A 219 6.50 9.81 -0.32
CA ASP A 219 7.33 10.04 -1.49
C ASP A 219 7.26 8.83 -2.45
N PRO A 220 7.31 9.05 -3.79
CA PRO A 220 7.25 7.97 -4.76
C PRO A 220 8.29 6.87 -4.49
N ILE A 221 7.85 5.61 -4.54
CA ILE A 221 8.72 4.46 -4.28
C ILE A 221 8.81 3.61 -5.53
N LYS A 222 10.02 3.46 -6.08
CA LYS A 222 10.28 2.49 -7.14
C LYS A 222 10.67 1.15 -6.53
N THR A 223 9.94 0.08 -6.88
CA THR A 223 10.38 -1.28 -6.54
C THR A 223 11.73 -1.58 -7.18
N LYS A 224 12.50 -2.48 -6.58
CA LYS A 224 13.79 -2.87 -7.15
C LYS A 224 13.58 -3.64 -8.46
N TYR A 225 14.56 -3.62 -9.35
CA TYR A 225 14.52 -4.44 -10.55
C TYR A 225 15.04 -5.86 -10.22
N VAL A 226 14.79 -6.80 -11.13
CA VAL A 226 15.48 -8.10 -11.07
C VAL A 226 16.87 -7.90 -11.63
N MET A 227 17.86 -8.01 -10.75
CA MET A 227 19.25 -8.19 -11.15
C MET A 227 19.32 -9.21 -12.29
N ARG A 228 19.83 -8.79 -13.44
CA ARG A 228 19.92 -9.68 -14.59
C ARG A 228 20.84 -10.86 -14.25
N THR A 229 20.66 -11.95 -14.99
CA THR A 229 21.53 -13.11 -14.86
C THR A 229 22.90 -12.81 -15.46
N PRO A 230 23.98 -13.37 -14.89
CA PRO A 230 25.28 -13.38 -15.56
C PRO A 230 25.16 -14.08 -16.92
N THR A 231 25.96 -13.66 -17.89
CA THR A 231 26.02 -14.29 -19.22
C THR A 231 27.36 -14.99 -19.38
N PHE A 232 27.38 -16.27 -19.74
CA PHE A 232 28.65 -16.95 -20.01
C PHE A 232 29.31 -16.36 -21.25
N ARG A 233 30.54 -15.91 -21.08
CA ARG A 233 31.42 -15.45 -22.16
C ARG A 233 32.12 -16.63 -22.82
N SER A 234 32.63 -17.56 -22.02
CA SER A 234 33.26 -18.79 -22.51
C SER A 234 33.19 -19.93 -21.49
N VAL A 235 33.27 -21.16 -21.99
CA VAL A 235 33.41 -22.40 -21.21
C VAL A 235 34.41 -23.27 -21.96
N GLU A 236 35.62 -23.40 -21.42
CA GLU A 236 36.75 -24.00 -22.12
C GLU A 236 37.40 -25.14 -21.32
N VAL A 237 37.74 -26.24 -21.99
CA VAL A 237 38.46 -27.36 -21.38
C VAL A 237 39.91 -26.95 -21.14
N LEU A 238 40.37 -27.00 -19.89
CA LEU A 238 41.78 -26.81 -19.55
C LEU A 238 42.58 -28.12 -19.58
N ASN A 239 41.98 -29.20 -19.08
CA ASN A 239 42.57 -30.55 -19.06
C ASN A 239 41.46 -31.62 -18.93
N ASP A 240 41.83 -32.89 -18.79
CA ASP A 240 40.90 -34.02 -18.71
C ASP A 240 40.01 -34.04 -17.44
N THR A 241 40.23 -33.13 -16.49
CA THR A 241 39.50 -33.05 -15.22
C THR A 241 39.10 -31.62 -14.82
N SER A 242 39.30 -30.62 -15.69
CA SER A 242 39.08 -29.20 -15.34
C SER A 242 38.57 -28.37 -16.52
N VAL A 243 37.63 -27.46 -16.22
CA VAL A 243 37.04 -26.50 -17.17
C VAL A 243 37.16 -25.10 -16.60
N GLU A 244 37.57 -24.14 -17.42
CA GLU A 244 37.51 -22.71 -17.12
C GLU A 244 36.19 -22.13 -17.63
N ILE A 245 35.55 -21.33 -16.81
CA ILE A 245 34.34 -20.59 -17.16
C ILE A 245 34.58 -19.11 -16.97
N GLU A 246 34.17 -18.32 -17.96
CA GLU A 246 34.15 -16.86 -17.90
C GLU A 246 32.74 -16.35 -18.11
N PHE A 247 32.37 -15.27 -17.42
CA PHE A 247 31.05 -14.67 -17.51
C PHE A 247 31.10 -13.15 -17.35
N ASP A 248 30.16 -12.50 -18.00
CA ASP A 248 29.94 -11.06 -17.88
C ASP A 248 29.09 -10.76 -16.64
N GLU A 249 29.36 -9.59 -16.04
CA GLU A 249 28.51 -9.03 -15.00
C GLU A 249 27.08 -8.79 -15.53
N PRO A 250 26.04 -8.93 -14.70
CA PRO A 250 24.69 -8.55 -15.07
C PRO A 250 24.59 -7.12 -15.61
N GLU A 251 23.70 -6.90 -16.58
CA GLU A 251 23.31 -5.53 -16.96
C GLU A 251 22.55 -4.87 -15.81
N GLU A 252 22.86 -3.60 -15.53
CA GLU A 252 22.30 -2.80 -14.44
C GLU A 252 22.62 -3.40 -13.06
N VAL A 253 23.80 -3.10 -12.51
CA VAL A 253 24.19 -3.51 -11.15
C VAL A 253 23.91 -2.39 -10.15
N ASP A 254 23.31 -2.74 -9.01
CA ASP A 254 23.06 -1.84 -7.89
C ASP A 254 23.90 -2.23 -6.66
N GLU A 255 23.75 -1.44 -5.59
CA GLU A 255 24.49 -1.62 -4.34
C GLU A 255 24.21 -2.95 -3.62
N ASP A 256 23.13 -3.65 -3.98
CA ASP A 256 22.76 -4.92 -3.36
C ASP A 256 23.50 -6.11 -3.97
N PHE A 257 24.19 -5.96 -5.10
CA PHE A 257 24.99 -7.03 -5.70
C PHE A 257 26.13 -7.49 -4.80
N LYS A 258 26.27 -8.81 -4.62
CA LYS A 258 27.36 -9.43 -3.84
C LYS A 258 28.13 -10.52 -4.57
N GLY A 259 27.84 -10.75 -5.84
CA GLY A 259 28.62 -11.64 -6.70
C GLY A 259 27.78 -12.77 -7.30
N PHE A 260 28.37 -13.93 -7.49
CA PHE A 260 27.85 -14.97 -8.37
C PHE A 260 27.73 -16.30 -7.67
N GLU A 261 26.70 -17.08 -7.98
CA GLU A 261 26.63 -18.49 -7.66
C GLU A 261 26.67 -19.31 -8.94
N ILE A 262 27.58 -20.29 -8.99
CA ILE A 262 27.76 -21.19 -10.11
C ILE A 262 27.28 -22.59 -9.74
N SER A 263 26.53 -23.20 -10.63
CA SER A 263 26.07 -24.59 -10.49
C SER A 263 26.40 -25.40 -11.73
N MET A 264 26.59 -26.71 -11.56
CA MET A 264 26.84 -27.64 -12.66
C MET A 264 25.94 -28.87 -12.58
N LYS A 265 25.82 -29.59 -13.70
CA LYS A 265 25.29 -30.95 -13.75
C LYS A 265 26.05 -31.76 -14.80
N ASN A 266 26.06 -33.08 -14.65
CA ASN A 266 26.82 -34.01 -15.50
C ASN A 266 25.95 -34.80 -16.50
N SER A 267 24.67 -34.44 -16.64
CA SER A 267 23.77 -34.98 -17.66
C SER A 267 22.61 -34.03 -17.92
N VAL A 268 21.88 -34.20 -19.02
CA VAL A 268 20.73 -33.35 -19.35
C VAL A 268 19.62 -33.46 -18.30
N GLU A 269 19.38 -34.65 -17.77
CA GLU A 269 18.34 -34.94 -16.77
C GLU A 269 18.88 -34.91 -15.33
N GLY A 270 20.17 -34.64 -15.14
CA GLY A 270 20.80 -34.63 -13.82
C GLY A 270 20.41 -33.42 -12.98
N ASP A 271 20.55 -33.58 -11.66
CA ASP A 271 20.34 -32.50 -10.71
C ASP A 271 21.49 -31.48 -10.76
N TRP A 272 21.15 -30.22 -10.55
CA TRP A 272 22.13 -29.14 -10.42
C TRP A 272 22.78 -29.18 -9.04
N THR A 273 24.11 -29.17 -9.02
CA THR A 273 24.92 -29.06 -7.80
C THR A 273 25.62 -27.70 -7.76
N ASN A 274 25.67 -27.08 -6.57
CA ASN A 274 26.43 -25.85 -6.39
C ASN A 274 27.92 -26.15 -6.50
N VAL A 275 28.63 -25.37 -7.31
CA VAL A 275 30.07 -25.45 -7.49
C VAL A 275 30.77 -24.47 -6.55
N THR A 276 30.39 -23.20 -6.62
CA THR A 276 31.05 -22.13 -5.87
C THR A 276 30.19 -20.87 -5.79
N GLN A 277 30.56 -19.99 -4.87
CA GLN A 277 30.11 -18.60 -4.82
C GLN A 277 31.32 -17.67 -4.97
N LEU A 278 31.19 -16.67 -5.84
CA LEU A 278 32.24 -15.74 -6.22
C LEU A 278 31.85 -14.33 -5.84
N LYS A 279 32.84 -13.48 -5.56
CA LYS A 279 32.65 -12.06 -5.28
C LYS A 279 32.38 -11.26 -6.57
N PRO A 280 31.87 -10.02 -6.49
CA PRO A 280 31.55 -9.21 -7.66
C PRO A 280 32.71 -9.03 -8.65
N GLU A 281 33.94 -8.94 -8.15
CA GLU A 281 35.14 -8.74 -8.95
C GLU A 281 35.67 -10.01 -9.67
N GLN A 282 35.06 -11.16 -9.41
CA GLN A 282 35.52 -12.45 -9.95
C GLN A 282 34.64 -12.88 -11.12
N HIS A 283 35.15 -12.66 -12.34
CA HIS A 283 34.45 -12.94 -13.59
C HIS A 283 34.87 -14.25 -14.28
N SER A 284 35.76 -15.02 -13.65
CA SER A 284 36.17 -16.34 -14.10
C SER A 284 36.39 -17.31 -12.95
N TYR A 285 36.26 -18.60 -13.24
CA TYR A 285 36.51 -19.66 -12.27
C TYR A 285 36.95 -20.96 -12.95
N VAL A 286 37.82 -21.72 -12.31
CA VAL A 286 38.23 -23.04 -12.77
C VAL A 286 37.52 -24.11 -11.95
N VAL A 287 36.66 -24.88 -12.61
CA VAL A 287 35.99 -26.02 -12.01
C VAL A 287 36.90 -27.24 -12.17
N SER A 288 37.42 -27.74 -11.06
CA SER A 288 38.35 -28.88 -11.01
C SER A 288 37.72 -30.14 -10.43
N GLY A 289 38.36 -31.30 -10.64
CA GLY A 289 37.92 -32.57 -10.05
C GLY A 289 36.76 -33.22 -10.81
N LEU A 290 36.62 -32.87 -12.09
CA LEU A 290 35.61 -33.42 -12.97
C LEU A 290 36.00 -34.82 -13.48
N THR A 291 35.00 -35.63 -13.85
CA THR A 291 35.20 -36.99 -14.34
C THR A 291 35.60 -36.96 -15.82
N LYS A 292 36.71 -37.62 -16.15
CA LYS A 292 37.19 -37.78 -17.52
C LYS A 292 36.11 -38.39 -18.42
N GLY A 293 36.03 -37.95 -19.68
CA GLY A 293 35.05 -38.45 -20.65
C GLY A 293 33.58 -38.13 -20.32
N SER A 294 33.32 -37.24 -19.36
CA SER A 294 31.96 -36.84 -18.99
C SER A 294 31.59 -35.48 -19.58
N THR A 295 30.30 -35.28 -19.84
CA THR A 295 29.74 -34.02 -20.32
C THR A 295 29.17 -33.21 -19.15
N TYR A 296 29.47 -31.91 -19.12
CA TYR A 296 28.98 -30.99 -18.10
C TYR A 296 28.20 -29.82 -18.70
N TYR A 297 27.26 -29.30 -17.91
CA TYR A 297 26.50 -28.08 -18.19
C TYR A 297 26.66 -27.14 -16.99
N PHE A 298 26.84 -25.85 -17.26
CA PHE A 298 26.97 -24.83 -16.23
C PHE A 298 25.81 -23.84 -16.28
N ARG A 299 25.42 -23.31 -15.12
CA ARG A 299 24.52 -22.14 -15.02
C ARG A 299 25.01 -21.22 -13.92
N ALA A 300 24.71 -19.94 -14.04
CA ALA A 300 25.09 -18.94 -13.04
C ALA A 300 23.87 -18.12 -12.59
N ARG A 301 23.93 -17.53 -11.41
CA ARG A 301 22.97 -16.51 -10.95
C ARG A 301 23.66 -15.49 -10.06
N SER A 302 23.09 -14.30 -9.97
CA SER A 302 23.56 -13.20 -9.13
C SER A 302 23.13 -13.41 -7.69
N ILE A 303 24.01 -13.06 -6.75
CA ILE A 303 23.75 -13.03 -5.31
C ILE A 303 23.42 -11.58 -4.92
N VAL A 304 22.31 -11.36 -4.22
CA VAL A 304 21.76 -10.04 -3.91
C VAL A 304 21.46 -9.92 -2.42
N GLN A 305 21.75 -8.78 -1.81
CA GLN A 305 21.42 -8.47 -0.40
C GLN A 305 19.98 -7.95 -0.23
N PRO A 306 19.36 -8.13 0.95
CA PRO A 306 19.90 -8.77 2.15
C PRO A 306 20.01 -10.29 2.04
N GLU A 307 19.05 -10.97 1.42
CA GLU A 307 19.12 -12.40 1.07
C GLU A 307 18.27 -12.65 -0.19
N GLY A 308 18.93 -12.85 -1.32
CA GLY A 308 18.24 -13.06 -2.59
C GLY A 308 19.17 -13.56 -3.68
N TYR A 309 18.56 -14.14 -4.70
CA TYR A 309 19.25 -14.52 -5.91
C TYR A 309 18.46 -14.05 -7.12
N SER A 310 19.14 -13.74 -8.22
CA SER A 310 18.45 -13.63 -9.52
C SER A 310 17.86 -14.98 -9.93
N ASN A 311 17.12 -14.99 -11.04
CA ASN A 311 16.88 -16.24 -11.76
C ASN A 311 18.22 -16.88 -12.18
N TYR A 312 18.22 -18.13 -12.64
CA TYR A 312 19.40 -18.72 -13.26
C TYR A 312 19.53 -18.24 -14.70
N SER A 313 20.78 -18.10 -15.17
CA SER A 313 21.10 -17.93 -16.58
C SER A 313 20.58 -19.11 -17.39
N GLU A 314 20.46 -18.91 -18.71
CA GLU A 314 20.50 -20.05 -19.62
C GLU A 314 21.77 -20.88 -19.35
N TYR A 315 21.66 -22.20 -19.44
CA TYR A 315 22.81 -23.06 -19.20
C TYR A 315 23.78 -23.02 -20.38
N SER A 316 25.07 -23.22 -20.10
CA SER A 316 26.10 -23.29 -21.11
C SER A 316 25.81 -24.39 -22.13
N LEU A 317 26.40 -24.25 -23.32
CA LEU A 317 26.53 -25.40 -24.22
C LEU A 317 27.24 -26.56 -23.49
N PRO A 318 26.90 -27.81 -23.82
CA PRO A 318 27.55 -28.97 -23.22
C PRO A 318 29.05 -28.94 -23.49
N ILE A 319 29.84 -29.18 -22.45
CA ILE A 319 31.30 -29.33 -22.56
C ILE A 319 31.70 -30.77 -22.21
N GLU A 320 32.39 -31.44 -23.13
CA GLU A 320 32.85 -32.82 -22.95
C GLU A 320 34.34 -32.83 -22.61
N LEU A 321 34.69 -33.52 -21.53
CA LEU A 321 36.09 -33.69 -21.12
C LEU A 321 36.77 -34.80 -21.89
N PRO A 322 38.07 -34.68 -22.20
CA PRO A 322 38.87 -35.77 -22.75
C PRO A 322 38.73 -37.06 -21.92
N SER A 323 38.52 -38.19 -22.58
CA SER A 323 38.67 -39.52 -21.96
C SER A 323 40.15 -39.89 -21.85
N GLU A 324 40.51 -40.81 -20.95
CA GLU A 324 41.89 -41.32 -20.94
C GLU A 324 42.29 -41.87 -22.31
N THR A 325 43.41 -41.38 -22.85
CA THR A 325 44.02 -41.98 -24.02
C THR A 325 44.48 -43.38 -23.63
N THR A 326 43.80 -44.41 -24.12
CA THR A 326 44.27 -45.79 -24.01
C THR A 326 45.60 -45.87 -24.76
N SER A 327 46.72 -45.75 -24.04
CA SER A 327 48.05 -46.05 -24.54
C SER A 327 48.14 -47.56 -24.79
N GLY A 328 47.73 -47.99 -25.98
CA GLY A 328 47.84 -49.38 -26.41
C GLY A 328 47.53 -49.55 -27.89
N GLY A 329 48.56 -49.45 -28.73
CA GLY A 329 48.54 -49.98 -30.10
C GLY A 329 49.00 -48.99 -31.17
N LEU A 330 50.19 -49.23 -31.72
CA LEU A 330 50.64 -48.64 -32.98
C LEU A 330 49.58 -48.86 -34.08
N GLY A 331 48.96 -47.78 -34.53
CA GLY A 331 48.12 -47.73 -35.72
C GLY A 331 48.19 -46.35 -36.35
N LEU A 332 48.90 -46.24 -37.48
CA LEU A 332 48.91 -45.06 -38.36
C LEU A 332 47.51 -44.81 -38.98
N PRO A 333 47.24 -43.59 -39.49
CA PRO A 333 45.97 -42.90 -39.28
C PRO A 333 44.91 -43.17 -40.37
N SER A 334 43.63 -43.16 -39.99
CA SER A 334 42.53 -42.97 -40.94
C SER A 334 42.08 -41.51 -40.94
N MET A 335 42.39 -40.86 -42.04
CA MET A 335 42.08 -39.49 -42.42
C MET A 335 40.59 -39.37 -42.74
N TYR A 336 39.75 -38.80 -41.86
CA TYR A 336 38.49 -38.15 -42.28
C TYR A 336 38.06 -37.09 -41.26
N GLY A 337 38.04 -35.82 -41.69
CA GLY A 337 37.01 -34.89 -41.24
C GLY A 337 37.42 -33.60 -40.54
N CYS A 338 38.48 -32.90 -40.98
CA CYS A 338 38.62 -31.48 -40.69
C CYS A 338 37.67 -30.69 -41.63
N LEU A 339 36.47 -30.33 -41.15
CA LEU A 339 35.56 -29.45 -41.86
C LEU A 339 35.94 -28.00 -41.56
N LEU A 340 36.60 -27.37 -42.53
CA LEU A 340 36.86 -25.94 -42.59
C LEU A 340 35.54 -25.15 -42.58
N ILE A 341 35.38 -24.23 -41.64
CA ILE A 341 34.49 -23.07 -41.82
C ILE A 341 35.38 -21.91 -42.24
N LEU A 342 35.26 -21.52 -43.51
CA LEU A 342 35.99 -20.42 -44.12
C LEU A 342 35.01 -19.63 -44.98
N SER A 343 34.59 -18.46 -44.49
CA SER A 343 33.84 -17.42 -45.21
C SER A 343 33.60 -16.27 -44.22
N VAL A 344 33.92 -14.99 -44.43
CA VAL A 344 34.30 -14.19 -45.60
C VAL A 344 35.01 -12.92 -45.10
N ILE A 345 36.14 -12.54 -45.70
CA ILE A 345 36.54 -11.13 -45.84
C ILE A 345 36.93 -10.94 -47.29
N VAL A 346 36.15 -10.17 -48.04
CA VAL A 346 36.59 -9.48 -49.26
C VAL A 346 36.07 -8.06 -49.19
N MET A 347 37.01 -7.11 -49.14
CA MET A 347 36.78 -5.69 -49.36
C MET A 347 36.55 -5.44 -50.85
N ALA A 348 35.60 -4.55 -51.14
CA ALA A 348 35.68 -3.61 -52.25
C ALA A 348 35.33 -2.23 -51.69
#